data_AF-A0A9D4VW35-F1
#
_entry.id   AF-A0A9D4VW35-F1
#
_cell.length_a   1.000
_cell.length_b   1.000
_cell.length_c   1.000
_cell.angle_alpha   90.00
_cell.angle_beta   90.00
_cell.angle_gamma   90.00
#
_symmetry.space_group_name_H-M   'P 1'
#
loop_
_entity.id
_entity.type
_entity.pdbx_description
1 polymer ?
#
loop_
_entity_poly.entity_id
_entity_poly.type
_entity_poly.pdbx_seq_one_letter_code
_entity_poly.pdbx_strand_id
1 'polypeptide(L)'
;MFGWYMEPLTKGEYPKSMQSMVGKRLPKFSEKESEQLKGSFDFLGLNYYSSFYAANAPHLRGAEPAQQTDALVNVTNQHDGKLLGPMAASSWLCIYPRGFQELLLFIKKQYNNPVIYITENGYDEFNDPTLSLEESLIDTYRIDYFYRHLYYLQTAIKDGVNVKGYFAWSLLDNMEWDSGYTVRFGLVFVDFKNDLKRYQKLSAHWFKKFLKKS
;
A
#
# COMPACT_ATOMS: atom_id res chain seq x y z
N MET A 1 4.99 4.88 10.38
CA MET A 1 3.77 4.07 10.12
C MET A 1 4.04 2.58 10.32
N PHE A 2 4.85 1.92 9.48
CA PHE A 2 5.08 0.47 9.53
C PHE A 2 5.59 -0.07 10.89
N GLY A 3 6.60 0.57 11.47
CA GLY A 3 7.19 0.13 12.74
C GLY A 3 6.24 0.16 13.94
N TRP A 4 5.14 0.93 13.90
CA TRP A 4 4.14 0.95 14.98
C TRP A 4 3.65 -0.47 15.27
N TYR A 5 3.40 -1.27 14.23
CA TYR A 5 2.90 -2.64 14.38
C TYR A 5 4.03 -3.67 14.38
N MET A 6 5.05 -3.50 13.53
CA MET A 6 6.11 -4.50 13.41
C MET A 6 7.06 -4.54 14.61
N GLU A 7 7.32 -3.42 15.27
CA GLU A 7 8.21 -3.42 16.45
C GLU A 7 7.58 -4.20 17.62
N PRO A 8 6.30 -4.04 17.98
CA PRO A 8 5.66 -4.90 18.97
C PRO A 8 5.68 -6.38 18.59
N LEU A 9 5.40 -6.72 17.32
CA LEU A 9 5.36 -8.12 16.87
C LEU A 9 6.74 -8.79 16.87
N THR A 10 7.84 -8.04 16.83
CA THR A 10 9.20 -8.59 16.73
C THR A 10 10.04 -8.39 17.99
N LYS A 11 9.82 -7.28 18.70
CA LYS A 11 10.57 -6.88 19.91
C LYS A 11 9.69 -6.74 21.15
N GLY A 12 8.36 -6.84 21.03
CA GLY A 12 7.42 -6.69 22.14
C GLY A 12 7.31 -5.28 22.70
N GLU A 13 7.80 -4.27 21.97
CA GLU A 13 7.69 -2.87 22.35
C GLU A 13 7.45 -1.97 21.14
N TYR A 14 6.85 -0.81 21.36
CA TYR A 14 6.70 0.20 20.32
C TYR A 14 8.05 0.79 19.88
N PRO A 15 8.16 1.39 18.68
CA PRO A 15 9.38 2.09 18.27
C PRO A 15 9.80 3.16 19.30
N LYS A 16 11.11 3.28 19.59
CA LYS A 16 11.63 4.27 20.54
C LYS A 16 11.24 5.71 20.19
N SER A 17 11.22 6.05 18.90
CA SER A 17 10.75 7.35 18.41
C SER A 17 9.31 7.62 18.83
N MET A 18 8.43 6.63 18.70
CA MET A 18 7.02 6.74 19.07
C MET A 18 6.84 6.83 20.59
N GLN A 19 7.58 6.03 21.35
CA GLN A 19 7.59 6.13 22.83
C GLN A 19 7.99 7.54 23.30
N SER A 20 8.99 8.15 22.64
CA SER A 20 9.47 9.49 22.98
C SER A 20 8.51 10.60 22.55
N MET A 21 7.89 10.51 21.37
CA MET A 21 7.08 11.59 20.81
C MET A 21 5.63 11.56 21.30
N VAL A 22 5.02 10.37 21.39
CA VAL A 22 3.63 10.20 21.85
C VAL A 22 3.56 10.25 23.39
N GLY A 23 4.59 9.74 24.07
CA GLY A 23 4.71 9.80 25.51
C GLY A 23 3.56 9.10 26.24
N LYS A 24 2.94 9.80 27.19
CA LYS A 24 1.92 9.23 28.09
C LYS A 24 0.63 8.79 27.39
N ARG A 25 0.36 9.28 26.17
CA ARG A 25 -0.79 8.84 25.37
C ARG A 25 -0.61 7.44 24.79
N LEU A 26 0.64 6.94 24.76
CA LEU A 26 0.94 5.60 24.31
C LEU A 26 0.89 4.63 25.49
N PRO A 27 -0.07 3.69 25.53
CA PRO A 27 -0.09 2.66 26.56
C PRO A 27 1.21 1.85 26.55
N LYS A 28 1.60 1.33 27.70
CA LYS A 28 2.73 0.42 27.81
C LYS A 28 2.22 -1.00 27.89
N PHE A 29 2.89 -1.91 27.20
CA PHE A 29 2.69 -3.33 27.42
C PHE A 29 3.25 -3.71 28.79
N SER A 30 2.49 -4.51 29.54
CA SER A 30 3.04 -5.31 30.62
C SER A 30 4.06 -6.31 30.06
N GLU A 31 4.90 -6.87 30.93
CA GLU A 31 5.87 -7.89 30.55
C GLU A 31 5.19 -9.09 29.87
N LYS A 32 4.06 -9.55 30.45
CA LYS A 32 3.26 -10.63 29.89
C LYS A 32 2.72 -10.32 28.49
N GLU A 33 2.18 -9.11 28.27
CA GLU A 33 1.70 -8.71 26.93
C GLU A 33 2.85 -8.60 25.93
N SER A 34 4.00 -8.06 26.35
CA SER A 34 5.21 -7.97 25.53
C SER A 34 5.68 -9.35 25.06
N GLU A 35 5.69 -10.34 25.95
CA GLU A 35 6.01 -11.72 25.62
C GLU A 35 5.00 -12.36 24.67
N GLN A 36 3.70 -12.09 24.87
CA GLN A 36 2.63 -12.61 24.01
C GLN A 36 2.68 -12.04 22.59
N LEU A 37 3.20 -10.83 22.40
CA LEU A 37 3.29 -10.19 21.08
C LEU A 37 4.53 -10.62 20.28
N LYS A 38 5.64 -10.92 20.93
CA LYS A 38 6.88 -11.32 20.26
C LYS A 38 6.68 -12.62 19.47
N GLY A 39 6.81 -12.54 18.15
CA GLY A 39 6.64 -13.68 17.26
C GLY A 39 5.18 -14.13 17.12
N SER A 40 4.20 -13.30 17.50
CA SER A 40 2.77 -13.65 17.41
C SER A 40 2.20 -13.57 15.98
N PHE A 41 3.03 -13.84 14.98
CA PHE A 41 2.66 -13.83 13.56
C PHE A 41 3.48 -14.88 12.80
N ASP A 42 2.81 -15.68 11.97
CA ASP A 42 3.47 -16.67 11.11
C ASP A 42 3.93 -16.08 9.77
N PHE A 43 3.24 -15.03 9.31
CA PHE A 43 3.53 -14.30 8.08
C PHE A 43 3.07 -12.85 8.20
N LEU A 44 3.65 -12.00 7.36
CA LEU A 44 3.29 -10.59 7.22
C LEU A 44 2.41 -10.39 5.98
N GLY A 45 1.20 -9.89 6.18
CA GLY A 45 0.41 -9.28 5.10
C GLY A 45 0.88 -7.85 4.86
N LEU A 46 1.27 -7.54 3.62
CA LEU A 46 1.74 -6.21 3.23
C LEU A 46 0.82 -5.62 2.15
N ASN A 47 0.18 -4.50 2.50
CA ASN A 47 -0.51 -3.64 1.54
C ASN A 47 0.46 -2.54 1.10
N TYR A 48 0.78 -2.49 -0.19
CA TYR A 48 1.63 -1.44 -0.76
C TYR A 48 0.93 -0.79 -1.94
N TYR A 49 1.00 0.54 -2.03
CA TYR A 49 0.38 1.29 -3.10
C TYR A 49 1.23 2.46 -3.59
N SER A 50 1.82 3.20 -2.64
CA SER A 50 2.44 4.50 -2.87
C SER A 50 3.68 4.67 -1.99
N SER A 51 4.47 5.70 -2.31
CA SER A 51 5.56 6.21 -1.48
C SER A 51 5.45 7.73 -1.37
N PHE A 52 6.12 8.29 -0.37
CA PHE A 52 6.10 9.73 -0.11
C PHE A 52 7.49 10.21 0.30
N TYR A 53 7.78 11.47 0.01
CA TYR A 53 8.84 12.19 0.68
C TYR A 53 8.43 12.48 2.13
N ALA A 54 9.43 12.48 3.01
CA ALA A 54 9.30 12.86 4.41
C ALA A 54 10.28 14.00 4.69
N ALA A 55 9.77 15.12 5.21
CA ALA A 55 10.56 16.27 5.63
C ALA A 55 10.37 16.54 7.12
N ASN A 56 11.45 16.85 7.83
CA ASN A 56 11.40 17.24 9.24
C ASN A 56 10.49 18.47 9.42
N ALA A 57 9.54 18.41 10.35
CA ALA A 57 8.54 19.43 10.59
C ALA A 57 8.54 19.89 12.07
N PRO A 58 9.60 20.57 12.54
CA PRO A 58 9.73 20.97 13.94
C PRO A 58 8.68 21.99 14.39
N HIS A 59 8.05 22.72 13.45
CA HIS A 59 6.95 23.65 13.73
C HIS A 59 5.71 22.95 14.30
N LEU A 60 5.58 21.63 14.13
CA LEU A 60 4.47 20.84 14.70
C LEU A 60 4.63 20.55 16.20
N ARG A 61 5.78 20.87 16.83
CA ARG A 61 6.06 20.56 18.25
C ARG A 61 5.09 21.19 19.26
N GLY A 62 4.34 22.22 18.86
CA GLY A 62 3.30 22.87 19.67
C GLY A 62 1.89 22.71 19.12
N ALA A 63 1.70 21.89 18.07
CA ALA A 63 0.38 21.61 17.54
C ALA A 63 -0.39 20.68 18.49
N GLU A 64 -1.72 20.67 18.38
CA GLU A 64 -2.56 19.74 19.11
C GLU A 64 -2.11 18.28 18.84
N PRO A 65 -1.91 17.46 19.88
CA PRO A 65 -1.44 16.09 19.71
C PRO A 65 -2.43 15.25 18.91
N ALA A 66 -1.96 14.72 17.77
CA ALA A 66 -2.73 13.91 16.85
C ALA A 66 -1.79 12.99 16.07
N GLN A 67 -2.34 11.94 15.45
CA GLN A 67 -1.55 11.02 14.63
C GLN A 67 -0.73 11.75 13.56
N GLN A 68 -1.27 12.82 12.99
CA GLN A 68 -0.66 13.63 11.94
C GLN A 68 0.47 14.53 12.46
N THR A 69 0.43 14.95 13.72
CA THR A 69 1.39 15.91 14.30
C THR A 69 2.48 15.21 15.11
N ASP A 70 2.17 14.07 15.71
CA ASP A 70 3.07 13.33 16.62
C ASP A 70 4.40 12.93 16.00
N ALA A 71 4.42 12.63 14.70
CA ALA A 71 5.65 12.20 14.03
C ALA A 71 6.62 13.36 13.75
N LEU A 72 6.18 14.62 13.87
CA LEU A 72 6.95 15.82 13.51
C LEU A 72 7.54 15.75 12.08
N VAL A 73 6.76 15.20 11.15
CA VAL A 73 7.16 15.01 9.75
C VAL A 73 6.05 15.52 8.83
N ASN A 74 6.44 16.30 7.83
CA ASN A 74 5.60 16.60 6.68
C ASN A 74 5.78 15.49 5.64
N VAL A 75 4.67 14.93 5.20
CA VAL A 75 4.63 13.89 4.17
C VAL A 75 4.05 14.49 2.89
N THR A 76 4.73 14.30 1.76
CA THR A 76 4.32 14.85 0.47
C THR A 76 4.71 13.92 -0.68
N ASN A 77 3.95 13.95 -1.76
CA ASN A 77 4.27 13.25 -3.01
C ASN A 77 5.14 14.11 -3.95
N GLN A 78 5.51 15.33 -3.55
CA GLN A 78 6.21 16.29 -4.39
C GLN A 78 7.38 16.95 -3.65
N HIS A 79 8.49 17.16 -4.36
CA HIS A 79 9.63 17.94 -3.88
C HIS A 79 10.08 18.91 -4.98
N ASP A 80 10.24 20.20 -4.64
CA ASP A 80 10.62 21.28 -5.57
C ASP A 80 9.82 21.31 -6.88
N GLY A 81 8.49 21.18 -6.76
CA GLY A 81 7.60 21.17 -7.91
C GLY A 81 7.57 19.85 -8.70
N LYS A 82 8.38 18.85 -8.34
CA LYS A 82 8.46 17.55 -9.03
C LYS A 82 7.78 16.46 -8.24
N LEU A 83 6.79 15.80 -8.85
CA LEU A 83 6.14 14.63 -8.27
C LEU A 83 7.13 13.47 -8.19
N LEU A 84 7.01 12.66 -7.14
CA LEU A 84 7.76 11.42 -6.95
C LEU A 84 7.46 10.40 -8.07
N GLY A 85 6.23 10.39 -8.56
CA GLY A 85 5.77 9.58 -9.66
C GLY A 85 4.41 10.05 -10.18
N PRO A 86 3.89 9.42 -11.25
CA PRO A 86 2.55 9.69 -11.76
C PRO A 86 1.49 9.55 -10.66
N MET A 87 0.41 10.32 -10.75
CA MET A 87 -0.74 10.20 -9.83
C MET A 87 -1.84 9.37 -10.49
N ALA A 88 -2.50 8.52 -9.70
CA ALA A 88 -3.74 7.87 -10.09
C ALA A 88 -4.95 8.77 -9.79
N ALA A 89 -6.17 8.22 -9.79
CA ALA A 89 -7.38 8.99 -9.49
C ALA A 89 -7.41 9.47 -8.04
N SER A 90 -7.01 8.60 -7.11
CA SER A 90 -6.86 8.97 -5.70
C SER A 90 -5.67 9.91 -5.47
N SER A 91 -5.91 11.03 -4.78
CA SER A 91 -4.88 12.05 -4.50
C SER A 91 -3.70 11.56 -3.64
N TRP A 92 -3.88 10.46 -2.90
CA TRP A 92 -2.84 9.82 -2.10
C TRP A 92 -2.03 8.78 -2.90
N LEU A 93 -2.51 8.35 -4.07
CA LEU A 93 -1.93 7.26 -4.84
C LEU A 93 -0.89 7.78 -5.84
N CYS A 94 0.34 7.95 -5.36
CA CYS A 94 1.50 8.30 -6.16
C CYS A 94 2.27 7.03 -6.57
N ILE A 95 2.40 6.82 -7.87
CA ILE A 95 2.93 5.57 -8.42
C ILE A 95 4.45 5.53 -8.31
N TYR A 96 4.96 4.76 -7.34
CA TYR A 96 6.41 4.63 -7.11
C TYR A 96 6.82 3.17 -6.83
N PRO A 97 6.96 2.32 -7.86
CA PRO A 97 7.22 0.89 -7.68
C PRO A 97 8.61 0.58 -7.11
N ARG A 98 9.58 1.49 -7.25
CA ARG A 98 10.91 1.31 -6.64
C ARG A 98 10.83 1.30 -5.11
N GLY A 99 9.98 2.14 -4.52
CA GLY A 99 9.73 2.16 -3.08
C GLY A 99 9.19 0.82 -2.57
N PHE A 100 8.51 0.04 -3.42
CA PHE A 100 8.04 -1.30 -3.08
C PHE A 100 9.21 -2.26 -2.82
N GLN A 101 10.19 -2.29 -3.73
CA GLN A 101 11.42 -3.08 -3.55
C GLN A 101 12.19 -2.61 -2.33
N GLU A 102 12.35 -1.30 -2.15
CA GLU A 102 13.10 -0.72 -1.03
C GLU A 102 12.47 -1.08 0.32
N LEU A 103 11.14 -1.04 0.42
CA LEU A 103 10.41 -1.49 1.62
C LEU A 103 10.60 -2.98 1.89
N LEU A 104 10.51 -3.82 0.87
CA LEU A 104 10.70 -5.28 1.02
C LEU A 104 12.12 -5.63 1.48
N LEU A 105 13.14 -4.98 0.92
CA LEU A 105 14.53 -5.14 1.35
C LEU A 105 14.76 -4.60 2.76
N PHE A 106 14.11 -3.49 3.13
CA PHE A 106 14.11 -2.97 4.48
C PHE A 106 13.51 -3.99 5.47
N ILE A 107 12.34 -4.56 5.14
CA ILE A 107 11.69 -5.58 5.98
C ILE A 107 12.60 -6.79 6.17
N LYS A 108 13.18 -7.30 5.07
CA LYS A 108 14.16 -8.38 5.11
C LYS A 108 15.28 -8.10 6.10
N LYS A 109 15.90 -6.93 6.00
CA LYS A 109 17.05 -6.53 6.82
C LYS A 109 16.68 -6.32 8.29
N GLN A 110 15.57 -5.66 8.57
CA GLN A 110 15.25 -5.19 9.93
C GLN A 110 14.43 -6.17 10.76
N TYR A 111 13.66 -7.05 10.10
CA TYR A 111 12.70 -7.93 10.78
C TYR A 111 12.95 -9.41 10.48
N ASN A 112 14.21 -9.78 10.20
CA ASN A 112 14.65 -11.17 10.01
C ASN A 112 13.95 -11.92 8.86
N ASN A 113 13.67 -11.22 7.75
CA ASN A 113 13.11 -11.80 6.51
C ASN A 113 11.90 -12.73 6.72
N PRO A 114 10.81 -12.24 7.33
CA PRO A 114 9.64 -13.05 7.60
C PRO A 114 9.00 -13.53 6.28
N VAL A 115 8.11 -14.52 6.36
CA VAL A 115 7.24 -14.86 5.24
C VAL A 115 6.33 -13.68 4.94
N ILE A 116 6.28 -13.22 3.68
CA ILE A 116 5.48 -12.07 3.26
C ILE A 116 4.43 -12.50 2.21
N TYR A 117 3.21 -12.02 2.37
CA TYR A 117 2.19 -12.00 1.32
C TYR A 117 1.87 -10.54 0.99
N ILE A 118 1.91 -10.19 -0.29
CA ILE A 118 1.41 -8.90 -0.75
C ILE A 118 -0.11 -9.02 -0.76
N THR A 119 -0.74 -8.53 0.29
CA THR A 119 -2.18 -8.67 0.54
C THR A 119 -3.01 -7.70 -0.29
N GLU A 120 -2.43 -6.55 -0.64
CA GLU A 120 -3.00 -5.61 -1.59
C GLU A 120 -1.93 -4.84 -2.34
N ASN A 121 -2.18 -4.63 -3.64
CA ASN A 121 -1.48 -3.71 -4.51
C ASN A 121 -2.40 -3.39 -5.70
N GLY A 122 -2.56 -2.12 -6.08
CA GLY A 122 -3.61 -1.75 -7.04
C GLY A 122 -3.52 -0.32 -7.58
N TYR A 123 -4.30 -0.06 -8.62
CA TYR A 123 -4.39 1.23 -9.32
C TYR A 123 -5.86 1.61 -9.51
N ASP A 124 -6.23 2.83 -9.16
CA ASP A 124 -7.57 3.35 -9.36
C ASP A 124 -7.69 4.33 -10.52
N GLU A 125 -8.86 4.30 -11.15
CA GLU A 125 -9.27 5.26 -12.16
C GLU A 125 -10.56 5.95 -11.70
N PHE A 126 -10.78 7.18 -12.17
CA PHE A 126 -12.04 7.85 -11.93
C PHE A 126 -13.18 7.04 -12.56
N ASN A 127 -14.30 6.97 -11.85
CA ASN A 127 -15.54 6.50 -12.42
C ASN A 127 -16.14 7.60 -13.30
N ASP A 128 -15.60 7.73 -14.52
CA ASP A 128 -16.00 8.76 -15.47
C ASP A 128 -17.32 8.38 -16.17
N PRO A 129 -18.43 9.10 -15.92
CA PRO A 129 -19.72 8.80 -16.55
C PRO A 129 -19.79 9.20 -18.03
N THR A 130 -18.79 9.90 -18.56
CA THR A 130 -18.74 10.32 -19.96
C THR A 130 -18.20 9.24 -20.89
N LEU A 131 -17.48 8.26 -20.34
CA LEU A 131 -16.95 7.13 -21.10
C LEU A 131 -18.03 6.10 -21.41
N SER A 132 -17.98 5.54 -22.61
CA SER A 132 -18.72 4.32 -22.93
C SER A 132 -18.20 3.14 -22.11
N LEU A 133 -18.97 2.03 -22.08
CA LEU A 133 -18.50 0.78 -21.48
C LEU A 133 -17.20 0.33 -22.13
N GLU A 134 -17.10 0.36 -23.45
CA GLU A 134 -15.90 -0.08 -24.18
C GLU A 134 -14.66 0.72 -23.77
N GLU A 135 -14.77 2.04 -23.66
CA GLU A 135 -13.69 2.91 -23.20
C GLU A 135 -13.34 2.66 -21.73
N SER A 136 -14.33 2.43 -20.87
CA SER A 136 -14.14 2.13 -19.44
C SER A 136 -13.41 0.81 -19.18
N LEU A 137 -13.37 -0.11 -20.16
CA LEU A 137 -12.63 -1.37 -20.08
C LEU A 137 -11.17 -1.24 -20.51
N ILE A 138 -10.76 -0.11 -21.13
CA ILE A 138 -9.40 0.14 -21.62
C ILE A 138 -8.56 0.79 -20.51
N ASP A 139 -8.11 -0.02 -19.55
CA ASP A 139 -7.39 0.42 -18.36
C ASP A 139 -5.87 0.21 -18.44
N THR A 140 -5.24 0.76 -19.48
CA THR A 140 -3.80 0.52 -19.76
C THR A 140 -2.86 1.02 -18.68
N TYR A 141 -3.23 2.07 -17.93
CA TYR A 141 -2.43 2.56 -16.82
C TYR A 141 -2.39 1.57 -15.65
N ARG A 142 -3.50 0.85 -15.39
CA ARG A 142 -3.54 -0.24 -14.42
C ARG A 142 -2.61 -1.39 -14.83
N ILE A 143 -2.53 -1.70 -16.13
CA ILE A 143 -1.57 -2.70 -16.65
C ILE A 143 -0.12 -2.24 -16.39
N ASP A 144 0.22 -1.00 -16.75
CA ASP A 144 1.58 -0.47 -16.53
C ASP A 144 1.96 -0.46 -15.05
N TYR A 145 1.02 -0.07 -14.17
CA TYR A 145 1.19 -0.15 -12.73
C TYR A 145 1.57 -1.56 -12.27
N PHE A 146 0.77 -2.57 -12.63
CA PHE A 146 1.01 -3.94 -12.22
C PHE A 146 2.30 -4.51 -12.80
N TYR A 147 2.57 -4.26 -14.08
CA TYR A 147 3.80 -4.67 -14.73
C TYR A 147 5.03 -4.17 -13.96
N ARG A 148 5.07 -2.87 -13.62
CA ARG A 148 6.21 -2.28 -12.91
C ARG A 148 6.31 -2.79 -11.47
N HIS A 149 5.21 -2.85 -10.72
CA HIS A 149 5.23 -3.34 -9.34
C HIS A 149 5.66 -4.81 -9.26
N LEU A 150 5.17 -5.66 -10.17
CA LEU A 150 5.58 -7.06 -10.24
C LEU A 150 7.05 -7.23 -10.68
N TYR A 151 7.56 -6.35 -11.55
CA TYR A 151 8.99 -6.32 -11.88
C TYR A 151 9.87 -6.04 -10.65
N TYR A 152 9.53 -5.01 -9.87
CA TYR A 152 10.27 -4.65 -8.65
C TYR A 152 10.10 -5.70 -7.55
N LEU A 153 8.92 -6.31 -7.43
CA LEU A 153 8.68 -7.45 -6.55
C LEU A 153 9.56 -8.65 -6.92
N GLN A 154 9.60 -9.01 -8.21
CA GLN A 154 10.44 -10.11 -8.69
C GLN A 154 11.92 -9.82 -8.40
N THR A 155 12.36 -8.57 -8.56
CA THR A 155 13.73 -8.16 -8.24
C THR A 155 14.01 -8.32 -6.74
N ALA A 156 13.10 -7.88 -5.86
CA ALA A 156 13.23 -8.10 -4.41
C ALA A 156 13.31 -9.60 -4.04
N ILE A 157 12.52 -10.45 -4.70
CA ILE A 157 12.54 -11.90 -4.50
C ILE A 157 13.90 -12.48 -4.94
N LYS A 158 14.43 -12.03 -6.09
CA LYS A 158 15.79 -12.41 -6.55
C LYS A 158 16.87 -11.98 -5.56
N ASP A 159 16.67 -10.86 -4.87
CA ASP A 159 17.53 -10.38 -3.78
C ASP A 159 17.28 -11.08 -2.43
N GLY A 160 16.46 -12.14 -2.41
CA GLY A 160 16.26 -13.03 -1.27
C GLY A 160 15.17 -12.60 -0.29
N VAL A 161 14.27 -11.69 -0.66
CA VAL A 161 13.07 -11.40 0.14
C VAL A 161 12.10 -12.59 0.08
N ASN A 162 11.57 -13.01 1.23
CA ASN A 162 10.73 -14.21 1.35
C ASN A 162 9.23 -13.96 1.06
N VAL A 163 8.91 -13.55 -0.17
CA VAL A 163 7.51 -13.38 -0.61
C VAL A 163 6.91 -14.70 -1.10
N LYS A 164 5.67 -15.00 -0.70
CA LYS A 164 4.93 -16.23 -1.05
C LYS A 164 3.68 -16.03 -1.88
N GLY A 165 3.14 -14.81 -1.93
CA GLY A 165 1.96 -14.54 -2.72
C GLY A 165 1.77 -13.06 -3.01
N TYR A 166 0.95 -12.80 -4.02
CA TYR A 166 0.58 -11.48 -4.47
C TYR A 166 -0.91 -11.47 -4.79
N PHE A 167 -1.63 -10.52 -4.19
CA PHE A 167 -3.06 -10.34 -4.35
C PHE A 167 -3.33 -8.91 -4.83
N ALA A 168 -3.91 -8.81 -6.03
CA ALA A 168 -4.26 -7.53 -6.63
C ALA A 168 -5.50 -6.95 -5.94
N TRP A 169 -5.42 -5.69 -5.51
CA TRP A 169 -6.58 -4.90 -5.15
C TRP A 169 -7.11 -4.19 -6.40
N SER A 170 -8.28 -4.54 -6.93
CA SER A 170 -9.18 -5.59 -6.44
C SER A 170 -9.74 -6.43 -7.58
N LEU A 171 -10.41 -7.54 -7.23
CA LEU A 171 -11.05 -8.38 -8.23
C LEU A 171 -12.15 -7.61 -8.98
N LEU A 172 -13.01 -6.90 -8.24
CA LEU A 172 -14.18 -6.19 -8.75
C LEU A 172 -14.11 -4.72 -8.35
N ASP A 173 -14.64 -3.84 -9.21
CA ASP A 173 -15.00 -2.50 -8.76
C ASP A 173 -15.96 -2.60 -7.56
N ASN A 174 -15.69 -1.83 -6.51
CA ASN A 174 -16.38 -1.93 -5.24
C ASN A 174 -16.54 -0.52 -4.60
N MET A 175 -17.06 -0.48 -3.37
CA MET A 175 -17.24 0.76 -2.61
C MET A 175 -15.93 1.10 -1.89
N GLU A 176 -15.25 2.15 -2.33
CA GLU A 176 -13.94 2.58 -1.84
C GLU A 176 -14.10 3.59 -0.69
N TRP A 177 -14.61 3.11 0.43
CA TRP A 177 -14.74 3.86 1.69
C TRP A 177 -15.40 5.24 1.49
N ASP A 178 -14.73 6.31 1.91
CA ASP A 178 -15.22 7.69 1.80
C ASP A 178 -15.32 8.19 0.35
N SER A 179 -14.64 7.52 -0.60
CA SER A 179 -14.75 7.80 -2.03
C SER A 179 -15.99 7.14 -2.66
N GLY A 180 -16.67 6.24 -1.94
CA GLY A 180 -17.82 5.50 -2.46
C GLY A 180 -17.50 4.81 -3.79
N TYR A 181 -18.32 5.05 -4.81
CA TYR A 181 -18.13 4.49 -6.16
C TYR A 181 -17.50 5.49 -7.15
N THR A 182 -16.83 6.55 -6.67
CA THR A 182 -16.24 7.58 -7.53
C THR A 182 -14.91 7.17 -8.17
N VAL A 183 -14.28 6.13 -7.63
CA VAL A 183 -13.05 5.53 -8.15
C VAL A 183 -13.21 4.03 -8.31
N ARG A 184 -12.39 3.43 -9.16
CA ARG A 184 -12.50 2.03 -9.58
C ARG A 184 -11.14 1.33 -9.50
N PHE A 185 -10.98 0.41 -8.56
CA PHE A 185 -9.77 -0.43 -8.42
C PHE A 185 -9.85 -1.78 -9.14
N GLY A 186 -11.04 -2.20 -9.57
CA GLY A 186 -11.28 -3.56 -10.01
C GLY A 186 -10.57 -3.92 -11.31
N LEU A 187 -10.04 -5.15 -11.39
CA LEU A 187 -9.71 -5.80 -12.66
C LEU A 187 -10.96 -6.07 -13.51
N VAL A 188 -12.12 -6.17 -12.85
CA VAL A 188 -13.43 -6.38 -13.46
C VAL A 188 -14.31 -5.17 -13.17
N PHE A 189 -14.79 -4.56 -14.24
CA PHE A 189 -15.77 -3.49 -14.17
C PHE A 189 -17.10 -4.01 -13.63
N VAL A 190 -17.70 -3.29 -12.69
CA VAL A 190 -19.06 -3.55 -12.20
C VAL A 190 -19.97 -2.42 -12.66
N ASP A 191 -20.99 -2.80 -13.42
CA ASP A 191 -22.03 -1.88 -13.89
C ASP A 191 -23.11 -1.71 -12.81
N PHE A 192 -22.90 -0.73 -11.94
CA PHE A 192 -23.81 -0.40 -10.84
C PHE A 192 -25.22 0.01 -11.28
N LYS A 193 -25.42 0.33 -12.57
CA LYS A 193 -26.72 0.77 -13.13
C LYS A 193 -27.45 -0.33 -13.89
N ASN A 194 -26.80 -1.48 -14.13
CA ASN A 194 -27.31 -2.56 -14.98
C ASN A 194 -27.15 -3.91 -14.28
N ASP A 195 -27.91 -4.09 -13.19
CA ASP A 195 -27.96 -5.35 -12.43
C ASP A 195 -26.58 -5.87 -11.98
N LEU A 196 -25.67 -4.94 -11.67
CA LEU A 196 -24.29 -5.26 -11.29
C LEU A 196 -23.59 -6.16 -12.32
N LYS A 197 -23.82 -6.00 -13.63
CA LYS A 197 -23.11 -6.83 -14.63
C LYS A 197 -21.59 -6.66 -14.53
N ARG A 198 -20.86 -7.75 -14.76
CA ARG A 198 -19.39 -7.82 -14.63
C ARG A 198 -18.74 -7.92 -16.00
N TYR A 199 -17.77 -7.06 -16.27
CA TYR A 199 -17.03 -7.04 -17.54
C TYR A 199 -15.52 -7.02 -17.25
N GLN A 200 -14.78 -7.95 -17.86
CA GLN A 200 -13.32 -7.99 -17.69
C GLN A 200 -12.70 -6.78 -18.36
N LYS A 201 -11.88 -6.03 -17.61
CA LYS A 201 -11.08 -4.94 -18.18
C LYS A 201 -9.84 -5.52 -18.89
N LEU A 202 -9.12 -4.70 -19.65
CA LEU A 202 -7.87 -5.12 -20.29
C LEU A 202 -6.85 -5.65 -19.27
N SER A 203 -6.79 -5.08 -18.07
CA SER A 203 -5.92 -5.56 -16.99
C SER A 203 -6.25 -6.97 -16.52
N ALA A 204 -7.52 -7.37 -16.46
CA ALA A 204 -7.90 -8.76 -16.17
C ALA A 204 -7.40 -9.71 -17.26
N HIS A 205 -7.57 -9.32 -18.54
CA HIS A 205 -7.06 -10.10 -19.66
C HIS A 205 -5.53 -10.20 -19.65
N TRP A 206 -4.85 -9.10 -19.30
CA TRP A 206 -3.40 -9.06 -19.14
C TRP A 206 -2.93 -10.00 -18.02
N PHE A 207 -3.55 -9.95 -16.83
CA PHE A 207 -3.23 -10.86 -15.72
C PHE A 207 -3.42 -12.33 -16.12
N LYS A 208 -4.51 -12.65 -16.82
CA LYS A 208 -4.76 -14.01 -17.32
C LYS A 208 -3.67 -14.49 -18.28
N LYS A 209 -3.11 -13.59 -19.11
CA LYS A 209 -1.97 -13.91 -19.98
C LYS A 209 -0.67 -14.02 -19.19
N PHE A 210 -0.40 -13.09 -18.29
CA PHE A 210 0.79 -13.06 -17.42
C PHE A 210 0.93 -14.34 -16.58
N LEU A 211 -0.18 -14.89 -16.07
CA LEU A 211 -0.19 -16.10 -15.24
C LEU A 211 -0.06 -17.40 -16.02
N LYS A 212 -0.21 -17.39 -17.35
CA LYS A 212 0.05 -18.58 -18.17
C LYS A 212 1.56 -18.82 -18.20
N LYS A 213 1.97 -20.05 -17.86
CA LYS A 213 3.37 -20.47 -18.04
C LYS A 213 3.74 -20.34 -19.51
N SER A 214 4.86 -19.66 -19.76
CA SER A 214 5.61 -19.80 -21.02
C SER A 214 6.15 -21.22 -21.18
#